data_AF-A0A0F8Z3Z1-F1
#
_entry.id   AF-A0A0F8Z3Z1-F1
#
_cell.length_a   1.000
_cell.length_b   1.000
_cell.length_c   1.000
_cell.angle_alpha   90.00
_cell.angle_beta   90.00
_cell.angle_gamma   90.00
#
_symmetry.space_group_name_H-M   'P 1'
#
loop_
_entity.id
_entity.type
_entity.pdbx_description
1 polymer ?
#
loop_
_entity_poly.entity_id
_entity_poly.type
_entity_poly.pdbx_seq_one_letter_code
_entity_poly.pdbx_strand_id
1 'polypeptide(L)'
;MGKLSRAKGAAWEREVANRVRAALGGENTRIRRMWQDQQQHGNADVFVPGFHLEAKVGKLTNPRAALRQAEDDMRKEGLIAIAVCKDNSPGGGVPAFETVTMRFDDFLELFAALVAQTGPHVVGARGE
;
A
#
# COMPACT_ATOMS: atom_id res chain seq x y z
N MET A 1 9.60 5.39 -26.52
CA MET A 1 9.48 5.45 -25.04
C MET A 1 8.32 4.55 -24.61
N GLY A 2 8.50 3.63 -23.66
CA GLY A 2 7.37 2.82 -23.18
C GLY A 2 7.76 1.52 -22.50
N LYS A 3 8.65 0.72 -23.11
CA LYS A 3 9.10 -0.56 -22.55
C LYS A 3 9.84 -0.40 -21.22
N LEU A 4 10.77 0.55 -21.13
CA LEU A 4 11.54 0.83 -19.91
C LEU A 4 10.65 1.32 -18.75
N SER A 5 9.64 2.15 -19.05
CA SER A 5 8.69 2.64 -18.04
C SER A 5 7.81 1.51 -17.50
N ARG A 6 7.34 0.61 -18.38
CA ARG A 6 6.55 -0.56 -18.00
C ARG A 6 7.36 -1.56 -17.19
N ALA A 7 8.62 -1.81 -17.59
CA ALA A 7 9.53 -2.67 -16.84
C ALA A 7 9.79 -2.12 -15.43
N LYS A 8 9.93 -0.80 -15.30
CA LYS A 8 10.08 -0.13 -14.00
C LYS A 8 8.84 -0.29 -13.12
N GLY A 9 7.65 -0.09 -13.66
CA GLY A 9 6.38 -0.35 -12.95
C GLY A 9 6.29 -1.79 -12.46
N ALA A 10 6.49 -2.75 -13.37
CA ALA A 10 6.42 -4.18 -13.03
C ALA A 10 7.48 -4.62 -12.00
N ALA A 11 8.66 -4.00 -11.99
CA ALA A 11 9.69 -4.23 -10.98
C ALA A 11 9.24 -3.69 -9.61
N TRP A 12 8.68 -2.49 -9.57
CA TRP A 12 8.16 -1.88 -8.35
C TRP A 12 7.01 -2.67 -7.73
N GLU A 13 6.02 -3.07 -8.54
CA GLU A 13 4.91 -3.91 -8.08
C GLU A 13 5.41 -5.23 -7.46
N ARG A 14 6.49 -5.82 -8.03
CA ARG A 14 7.12 -7.02 -7.48
C ARG A 14 7.81 -6.75 -6.15
N GLU A 15 8.50 -5.62 -6.05
CA GLU A 15 9.14 -5.20 -4.80
C GLU A 15 8.11 -4.99 -3.68
N VAL A 16 7.01 -4.27 -3.97
CA VAL A 16 5.90 -4.06 -3.02
C VAL A 16 5.31 -5.40 -2.58
N ALA A 17 4.96 -6.28 -3.51
CA ALA A 17 4.39 -7.59 -3.18
C ALA A 17 5.32 -8.43 -2.28
N ASN A 18 6.63 -8.42 -2.56
CA ASN A 18 7.62 -9.14 -1.77
C ASN A 18 7.77 -8.56 -0.36
N ARG A 19 7.83 -7.23 -0.23
CA ARG A 19 7.93 -6.54 1.07
C ARG A 19 6.70 -6.80 1.92
N VAL A 20 5.50 -6.72 1.34
CA VAL A 20 4.23 -7.01 2.02
C VAL A 20 4.16 -8.48 2.44
N ARG A 21 4.57 -9.42 1.58
CA ARG A 21 4.66 -10.84 1.93
C ARG A 21 5.62 -11.11 3.09
N ALA A 22 6.80 -10.49 3.07
CA ALA A 22 7.78 -10.62 4.14
C ALA A 22 7.23 -10.09 5.48
N ALA A 23 6.56 -8.94 5.46
CA ALA A 23 5.95 -8.34 6.65
C ALA A 23 4.83 -9.20 7.25
N LEU A 24 4.06 -9.92 6.41
CA LEU A 24 2.92 -10.74 6.84
C LEU A 24 3.29 -12.20 7.14
N GLY A 25 4.57 -12.52 7.33
CA GLY A 25 5.01 -13.84 7.81
C GLY A 25 5.32 -14.87 6.71
N GLY A 26 5.59 -14.45 5.47
CA GLY A 26 6.15 -15.32 4.43
C GLY A 26 5.12 -16.11 3.61
N GLU A 27 5.55 -17.24 3.03
CA GLU A 27 4.92 -17.96 1.89
C GLU A 27 3.49 -18.48 2.12
N ASN A 28 2.97 -18.46 3.35
CA ASN A 28 1.61 -18.91 3.69
C ASN A 28 0.51 -17.86 3.50
N THR A 29 0.83 -16.72 2.90
CA THR A 29 -0.11 -15.62 2.69
C THR A 29 -0.64 -15.64 1.26
N ARG A 30 -1.96 -15.45 1.08
CA ARG A 30 -2.63 -15.36 -0.24
C ARG A 30 -2.26 -14.08 -1.02
N ILE A 31 -1.03 -13.59 -0.88
CA ILE A 31 -0.52 -12.33 -1.45
C ILE A 31 0.05 -12.62 -2.83
N ARG A 32 -0.59 -12.06 -3.86
CA ARG A 32 -0.21 -12.26 -5.26
C ARG A 32 -0.22 -10.92 -5.98
N ARG A 33 0.69 -10.77 -6.93
CA ARG A 33 0.50 -9.77 -8.00
C ARG A 33 -0.63 -10.27 -8.89
N MET A 34 -1.56 -9.40 -9.22
CA MET A 34 -2.59 -9.75 -10.19
C MET A 34 -2.05 -9.43 -11.58
N TRP A 35 -2.05 -10.42 -12.47
CA TRP A 35 -1.91 -10.12 -13.89
C TRP A 35 -3.27 -9.65 -14.43
N GLN A 36 -3.22 -8.82 -15.47
CA GLN A 36 -4.41 -8.20 -16.08
C GLN A 36 -5.44 -9.24 -16.58
N ASP A 37 -5.01 -10.48 -16.82
CA ASP A 37 -5.84 -11.60 -17.27
C ASP A 37 -6.45 -12.44 -16.11
N GLN A 38 -6.08 -12.19 -14.85
CA GLN A 38 -6.59 -12.89 -13.66
C GLN A 38 -7.55 -12.03 -12.81
N GLN A 39 -8.05 -10.92 -13.37
CA GLN A 39 -8.83 -9.85 -12.72
C GLN A 39 -10.30 -10.24 -12.44
N GLN A 40 -10.53 -11.23 -11.59
CA GLN A 40 -11.86 -11.47 -11.02
C GLN A 40 -12.15 -10.61 -9.76
N HIS A 41 -11.12 -9.96 -9.20
CA HIS A 41 -11.15 -9.22 -7.93
C HIS A 41 -10.53 -7.81 -8.03
N GLY A 42 -11.00 -7.02 -8.99
CA GLY A 42 -10.56 -5.65 -9.19
C GLY A 42 -9.12 -5.56 -9.70
N ASN A 43 -8.75 -4.42 -10.26
CA ASN A 43 -7.48 -4.26 -10.96
C ASN A 43 -6.29 -4.00 -10.03
N ALA A 44 -6.28 -4.59 -8.82
CA ALA A 44 -5.24 -4.33 -7.83
C ALA A 44 -3.86 -4.78 -8.33
N ASP A 45 -2.85 -3.94 -8.22
CA ASP A 45 -1.47 -4.32 -8.54
C ASP A 45 -0.95 -5.42 -7.59
N VAL A 46 -1.38 -5.37 -6.32
CA VAL A 46 -1.10 -6.38 -5.28
C VAL A 46 -2.37 -6.69 -4.50
N PHE A 47 -2.79 -7.96 -4.50
CA PHE A 47 -3.89 -8.42 -3.67
C PHE A 47 -3.38 -8.86 -2.29
N VAL A 48 -4.02 -8.35 -1.24
CA VAL A 48 -3.84 -8.80 0.15
C VAL A 48 -5.25 -8.99 0.72
N PRO A 49 -5.54 -10.06 1.48
CA PRO A 49 -6.87 -10.22 2.09
C PRO A 49 -7.28 -8.96 2.86
N GLY A 50 -8.41 -8.35 2.48
CA GLY A 50 -8.93 -7.12 3.07
C GLY A 50 -8.39 -5.81 2.50
N PHE A 51 -7.41 -5.84 1.59
CA PHE A 51 -6.81 -4.62 1.04
C PHE A 51 -6.66 -4.66 -0.49
N HIS A 52 -6.86 -3.51 -1.11
CA HIS A 52 -6.60 -3.24 -2.52
C HIS A 52 -5.39 -2.29 -2.62
N LEU A 53 -4.25 -2.78 -3.12
CA LEU A 53 -3.03 -1.99 -3.21
C LEU A 53 -2.75 -1.58 -4.65
N GLU A 54 -2.72 -0.26 -4.90
CA GLU A 54 -2.24 0.35 -6.14
C GLU A 54 -0.79 0.81 -5.96
N ALA A 55 0.12 0.42 -6.87
CA ALA A 55 1.55 0.70 -6.75
C ALA A 55 2.04 1.63 -7.87
N LYS A 56 2.53 2.83 -7.52
CA LYS A 56 3.09 3.78 -8.49
C LYS A 56 4.56 4.09 -8.22
N VAL A 57 5.35 4.13 -9.28
CA VAL A 57 6.76 4.55 -9.22
C VAL A 57 7.05 5.57 -10.30
N GLY A 58 7.69 6.68 -9.93
CA GLY A 58 7.88 7.80 -10.86
C GLY A 58 8.99 8.75 -10.43
N LYS A 59 9.19 9.81 -11.21
CA LYS A 59 9.99 10.96 -10.76
C LYS A 59 9.21 11.70 -9.66
N LEU A 60 7.95 12.00 -9.94
CA LEU A 60 6.99 12.59 -9.01
C LEU A 60 5.67 11.82 -9.19
N THR A 61 5.32 11.00 -8.22
CA THR A 61 4.05 10.28 -8.16
C THR A 61 2.97 11.22 -7.62
N ASN A 62 1.71 10.88 -7.87
CA ASN A 62 0.57 11.58 -7.30
C ASN A 62 -0.21 10.60 -6.40
N PRO A 63 0.11 10.54 -5.10
CA PRO A 63 -0.49 9.57 -4.18
C PRO A 63 -2.01 9.72 -4.06
N ARG A 64 -2.55 10.94 -4.19
CA ARG A 64 -4.01 11.19 -4.16
C ARG A 64 -4.71 10.62 -5.39
N ALA A 65 -4.10 10.76 -6.57
CA ALA A 65 -4.64 10.17 -7.80
C ALA A 65 -4.57 8.64 -7.76
N ALA A 66 -3.47 8.07 -7.25
CA ALA A 66 -3.33 6.64 -7.06
C ALA A 66 -4.36 6.08 -6.07
N LEU A 67 -4.61 6.77 -4.95
CA LEU A 67 -5.64 6.36 -3.99
C LEU A 67 -7.02 6.38 -4.62
N ARG A 68 -7.36 7.43 -5.38
CA ARG A 68 -8.64 7.48 -6.11
C ARG A 68 -8.79 6.31 -7.09
N GLN A 69 -7.71 5.93 -7.78
CA GLN A 69 -7.73 4.79 -8.68
C GLN A 69 -8.05 3.49 -7.92
N ALA A 70 -7.35 3.25 -6.79
CA ALA A 70 -7.64 2.13 -5.90
C ALA A 70 -9.10 2.14 -5.39
N GLU A 71 -9.61 3.33 -5.03
CA GLU A 71 -11.00 3.53 -4.59
C GLU A 71 -12.03 3.19 -5.68
N ASP A 72 -11.76 3.53 -6.93
CA ASP A 72 -12.67 3.23 -8.01
C ASP A 72 -12.63 1.75 -8.40
N ASP A 73 -11.45 1.11 -8.31
CA ASP A 73 -11.28 -0.31 -8.57
C ASP A 73 -11.83 -1.22 -7.44
N MET A 74 -11.79 -0.76 -6.17
CA MET A 74 -12.29 -1.51 -5.01
C MET A 74 -13.81 -1.47 -4.82
N ARG A 75 -14.55 -0.54 -5.46
CA ARG A 75 -15.99 -0.27 -5.19
C ARG A 75 -16.89 -1.49 -5.26
N LYS A 76 -16.41 -2.60 -5.84
CA LYS A 76 -17.14 -3.86 -5.98
C LYS A 76 -16.87 -4.87 -4.86
N GLU A 77 -15.92 -4.60 -3.94
CA GLU A 77 -15.28 -5.66 -3.14
C GLU A 77 -15.12 -5.39 -1.64
N GLY A 78 -15.51 -4.20 -1.15
CA GLY A 78 -15.49 -3.90 0.29
C GLY A 78 -14.12 -4.03 0.96
N LEU A 79 -13.04 -3.89 0.18
CA LEU A 79 -11.66 -3.92 0.66
C LEU A 79 -11.31 -2.55 1.30
N ILE A 80 -10.07 -2.36 1.77
CA ILE A 80 -9.50 -1.04 2.10
C ILE A 80 -8.55 -0.61 0.97
N ALA A 81 -8.74 0.58 0.40
CA ALA A 81 -7.85 1.09 -0.65
C ALA A 81 -6.57 1.68 -0.07
N ILE A 82 -5.45 1.29 -0.68
CA ILE A 82 -4.11 1.76 -0.34
C ILE A 82 -3.36 2.10 -1.61
N ALA A 83 -2.73 3.28 -1.64
CA ALA A 83 -1.74 3.63 -2.65
C ALA A 83 -0.32 3.54 -2.07
N VAL A 84 0.57 2.80 -2.74
CA VAL A 84 1.99 2.66 -2.39
C VAL A 84 2.83 3.34 -3.47
N CYS A 85 3.38 4.49 -3.14
CA CYS A 85 4.05 5.37 -4.09
C CYS A 85 5.56 5.51 -3.80
N LYS A 86 6.38 5.47 -4.85
CA LYS A 86 7.83 5.71 -4.78
C LYS A 86 8.29 6.84 -5.71
N ASP A 87 8.76 7.91 -5.10
CA ASP A 87 9.34 9.05 -5.79
C ASP A 87 10.85 8.88 -5.95
N ASN A 88 11.32 8.94 -7.19
CA ASN A 88 12.75 8.85 -7.52
C ASN A 88 13.36 10.22 -7.83
N SER A 89 12.63 11.32 -7.60
CA SER A 89 13.19 12.66 -7.77
C SER A 89 14.05 13.03 -6.57
N PRO A 90 15.33 13.37 -6.75
CA PRO A 90 16.21 13.86 -5.68
C PRO A 90 15.96 15.34 -5.32
N GLY A 91 14.77 15.88 -5.65
CA GLY A 91 14.47 17.30 -5.51
C GLY A 91 14.54 17.74 -4.04
N GLY A 92 15.34 18.77 -3.76
CA GLY A 92 15.46 19.33 -2.41
C GLY A 92 16.38 18.57 -1.44
N GLY A 93 17.21 17.65 -1.92
CA GLY A 93 18.14 16.89 -1.06
C GLY A 93 17.49 15.79 -0.22
N VAL A 94 16.20 15.50 -0.48
CA VAL A 94 15.47 14.43 0.19
C VAL A 94 15.78 13.11 -0.53
N PRO A 95 16.20 12.05 0.19
CA PRO A 95 16.35 10.72 -0.39
C PRO A 95 15.05 10.23 -1.03
N ALA A 96 15.14 9.33 -2.00
CA ALA A 96 13.97 8.61 -2.48
C ALA A 96 13.28 7.93 -1.28
N PHE A 97 11.99 8.17 -1.10
CA PHE A 97 11.20 7.56 -0.05
C PHE A 97 9.91 6.99 -0.61
N GLU A 98 9.36 6.03 0.12
CA GLU A 98 8.11 5.39 -0.24
C GLU A 98 7.03 5.83 0.73
N THR A 99 5.84 6.08 0.18
CA THR A 99 4.68 6.52 0.94
C THR A 99 3.55 5.53 0.78
N VAL A 100 2.78 5.39 1.85
CA VAL A 100 1.51 4.67 1.88
C VAL A 100 0.43 5.71 2.11
N THR A 101 -0.58 5.73 1.26
CA THR A 101 -1.70 6.68 1.33
C THR A 101 -3.02 5.91 1.38
N MET A 102 -3.88 6.28 2.33
CA MET A 102 -5.22 5.72 2.52
C MET A 102 -6.15 6.79 3.10
N ARG A 103 -7.45 6.51 3.22
CA ARG A 103 -8.37 7.41 3.92
C ARG A 103 -8.00 7.47 5.39
N PHE A 104 -8.24 8.64 5.98
CA PHE A 104 -7.93 8.85 7.38
C PHE A 104 -8.78 7.96 8.29
N ASP A 105 -10.06 7.74 7.95
CA ASP A 105 -10.95 6.87 8.71
C ASP A 105 -10.46 5.41 8.69
N ASP A 106 -10.12 4.87 7.52
CA ASP A 106 -9.51 3.53 7.41
C ASP A 106 -8.21 3.42 8.24
N PHE A 107 -7.40 4.49 8.26
CA PHE A 107 -6.21 4.53 9.10
C PHE A 107 -6.55 4.50 10.59
N LEU A 108 -7.57 5.26 11.03
CA LEU A 108 -8.00 5.27 12.43
C LEU A 108 -8.50 3.89 12.87
N GLU A 109 -9.19 3.17 12.01
CA GLU A 109 -9.63 1.79 12.28
C GLU A 109 -8.43 0.85 12.48
N LEU A 110 -7.46 0.88 11.57
CA LEU A 110 -6.23 0.09 11.70
C LEU A 110 -5.43 0.47 12.96
N PHE A 111 -5.31 1.77 13.23
CA PHE A 111 -4.58 2.29 14.38
C PHE A 111 -5.22 1.85 15.70
N ALA A 112 -6.54 1.96 15.82
CA ALA A 112 -7.29 1.52 16.99
C ALA A 112 -7.16 0.00 17.20
N ALA A 113 -7.28 -0.79 16.12
CA ALA A 113 -7.12 -2.24 16.17
C ALA A 113 -5.72 -2.67 16.65
N LEU A 114 -4.66 -1.96 16.23
CA LEU A 114 -3.30 -2.22 16.67
C LEU A 114 -3.12 -1.88 18.16
N VAL A 115 -3.58 -0.72 18.61
CA VAL A 115 -3.49 -0.28 20.02
C VAL A 115 -4.22 -1.25 20.94
N ALA A 116 -5.40 -1.74 20.54
CA ALA A 116 -6.17 -2.71 21.31
C ALA A 116 -5.40 -4.03 21.53
N GLN A 117 -4.59 -4.46 20.55
CA GLN A 117 -3.77 -5.66 20.64
C GLN A 117 -2.56 -5.49 21.56
N THR A 118 -2.03 -4.28 21.71
CA THR A 118 -0.86 -3.99 22.56
C THR A 118 -1.21 -3.80 24.04
N GLY A 119 -2.49 -3.80 24.41
CA GLY A 119 -2.98 -3.50 25.76
C GLY A 119 -2.76 -2.02 26.14
N PRO A 120 -3.41 -1.53 27.21
CA PRO A 120 -3.15 -0.18 27.69
C PRO A 120 -1.72 -0.09 28.21
N HIS A 121 -0.85 0.64 27.53
CA HIS A 121 0.30 1.25 28.18
C HIS A 121 -0.26 2.26 29.18
N VAL A 122 -0.36 1.86 30.44
CA VAL A 122 -0.51 2.81 31.55
C VAL A 122 0.74 3.67 31.52
N VAL A 123 0.67 4.81 30.82
CA VAL A 123 1.62 5.90 31.03
C VAL A 123 1.39 6.28 32.48
N GLY A 124 2.33 5.86 33.34
CA GLY A 124 2.22 5.96 34.78
C GLY A 124 1.64 7.30 35.19
N ALA A 125 0.62 7.23 36.04
CA ALA A 125 0.16 8.37 36.81
C ALA A 125 1.40 9.13 37.29
N ARG A 126 1.56 10.37 36.82
CA ARG A 126 2.50 11.28 37.46
C ARG A 126 1.95 11.45 38.88
N GLY A 127 2.69 10.88 39.82
CA GLY A 127 2.45 11.06 41.24
C GLY A 127 2.39 12.56 41.56
N GLU A 128 1.41 12.85 42.42
CA GLU A 128 1.24 13.96 43.35
C GLU A 128 2.26 15.11 43.33
#